data_AF-A0A2L2NUS5-F1
#
_entry.id   AF-A0A2L2NUS5-F1
#
_cell.length_a   1.000
_cell.length_b   1.000
_cell.length_c   1.000
_cell.angle_alpha   90.00
_cell.angle_beta   90.00
_cell.angle_gamma   90.00
#
_symmetry.space_group_name_H-M   'P 1'
#
loop_
_entity.id
_entity.type
_entity.pdbx_description
1 polymer ?
#
loop_
_entity_poly.entity_id
_entity_poly.type
_entity_poly.pdbx_seq_one_letter_code
_entity_poly.pdbx_strand_id
1 'polypeptide(L)' 'MLLQDKQNGNLVEILDIEALFSPKETTVKGQYQVGEEEQDPESFEKGKLNFPSGESLPQCWIDANYKSA' A
#
# COMPACT_ATOMS: atom_id res chain seq x y z
N MET A 1 1.58 -2.50 8.64
CA MET A 1 1.34 -1.03 8.52
C MET A 1 -0.04 -0.83 7.91
N LEU A 2 -0.86 0.10 8.39
CA LEU A 2 -2.21 0.32 7.84
C LEU A 2 -2.19 1.39 6.74
N LEU A 3 -2.67 1.00 5.56
CA LEU A 3 -2.94 1.88 4.43
C LEU A 3 -4.43 1.83 4.09
N GLN A 4 -4.85 2.64 3.13
CA GLN A 4 -6.20 2.66 2.61
C GLN A 4 -6.15 2.47 1.08
N ASP A 5 -7.09 1.70 0.56
CA ASP A 5 -7.29 1.57 -0.88
C ASP A 5 -8.09 2.77 -1.40
N LYS A 6 -7.57 3.44 -2.44
CA LYS A 6 -8.17 4.66 -3.00
C LYS A 6 -9.45 4.38 -3.80
N GLN A 7 -9.69 3.14 -4.24
CA GLN A 7 -10.85 2.78 -5.05
C GLN A 7 -12.08 2.57 -4.16
N ASN A 8 -11.88 1.84 -3.05
CA ASN A 8 -12.98 1.42 -2.19
C ASN A 8 -13.04 2.17 -0.85
N GLY A 9 -11.95 2.84 -0.45
CA GLY A 9 -11.83 3.50 0.85
C GLY A 9 -11.58 2.54 2.01
N ASN A 10 -11.41 1.25 1.73
CA ASN A 10 -11.18 0.22 2.74
C ASN A 10 -9.76 0.28 3.28
N LEU A 11 -9.60 -0.06 4.55
CA LEU A 11 -8.29 -0.19 5.17
C LEU A 11 -7.62 -1.50 4.73
N VAL A 12 -6.33 -1.42 4.45
CA VAL A 12 -5.48 -2.54 4.06
C VAL A 12 -4.32 -2.60 5.03
N GLU A 13 -4.21 -3.71 5.74
CA GLU A 13 -3.05 -3.99 6.57
C GLU A 13 -1.94 -4.60 5.71
N ILE A 14 -0.84 -3.87 5.59
CA ILE A 14 0.36 -4.32 4.89
C ILE A 14 1.11 -5.33 5.74
N LEU A 15 1.26 -6.53 5.16
CA LEU A 15 1.98 -7.67 5.72
C LEU A 15 3.46 -7.62 5.38
N ASP A 16 3.80 -7.14 4.18
CA ASP A 16 5.18 -7.08 3.70
C ASP A 16 5.66 -5.62 3.61
N ILE A 17 6.17 -5.13 4.74
CA ILE A 17 6.62 -3.72 4.85
C ILE A 17 7.95 -3.52 4.08
N GLU A 18 8.78 -4.56 3.95
CA GLU A 18 10.02 -4.49 3.17
C GLU A 18 9.73 -4.28 1.67
N ALA A 19 8.74 -5.01 1.15
CA ALA A 19 8.21 -4.78 -0.19
C ALA A 19 7.58 -3.39 -0.30
N LEU A 20 6.89 -2.89 0.72
CA LEU A 20 6.31 -1.53 0.71
C LEU A 20 7.37 -0.45 0.50
N PHE A 21 8.45 -0.49 1.27
CA PHE A 21 9.54 0.49 1.17
C PHE A 21 10.41 0.31 -0.07
N SER A 22 10.40 -0.87 -0.69
CA SER A 22 11.20 -1.17 -1.87
C SER A 22 10.64 -0.51 -3.13
N PRO A 23 11.30 0.48 -3.72
CA PRO A 23 10.78 1.15 -4.93
C PRO A 23 10.84 0.29 -6.20
N LYS A 24 11.46 -0.90 -6.13
CA LYS A 24 11.47 -1.87 -7.22
C LYS A 24 10.16 -2.67 -7.30
N GLU A 25 9.50 -2.81 -6.16
CA GLU A 25 8.24 -3.52 -6.07
C GLU A 25 7.10 -2.53 -6.37
N THR A 26 6.31 -2.80 -7.39
CA THR A 26 5.11 -2.00 -7.72
C THR A 26 3.89 -2.42 -6.90
N THR A 27 3.93 -3.64 -6.37
CA THR A 27 2.87 -4.24 -5.57
C THR A 27 3.38 -4.59 -4.18
N VAL A 28 2.46 -4.69 -3.22
CA VAL A 28 2.74 -5.05 -1.84
C VAL A 28 1.67 -6.00 -1.33
N LYS A 29 2.04 -6.99 -0.52
CA LYS A 29 1.07 -7.87 0.12
C LYS A 29 0.40 -7.17 1.30
N GLY A 30 -0.91 -7.22 1.32
CA GLY A 30 -1.72 -6.76 2.44
C GLY A 30 -2.99 -7.58 2.59
N GLN A 31 -3.76 -7.30 3.63
CA GLN A 31 -5.06 -7.89 3.86
C GLN A 31 -6.07 -6.79 4.12
N TYR A 32 -7.26 -6.92 3.54
CA TYR A 32 -8.34 -5.99 3.79
C TYR A 32 -8.86 -6.13 5.22
N GLN A 33 -9.05 -4.98 5.89
CA GLN A 33 -9.60 -4.88 7.23
C GLN A 33 -11.07 -4.44 7.11
N VAL A 34 -11.90 -5.31 6.53
CA VAL A 34 -13.35 -5.11 6.36
C VAL A 34 -14.11 -6.31 6.90
N GLY A 35 -15.15 -6.03 7.70
CA GLY A 35 -15.98 -7.06 8.33
C GLY A 35 -15.43 -7.56 9.67
N GLU A 36 -15.96 -8.69 10.13
CA GLU A 36 -15.53 -9.36 11.37
C GLU A 36 -14.49 -10.48 11.12
N GLU A 37 -14.22 -10.81 9.86
CA GLU A 37 -13.31 -11.89 9.44
C GLU A 37 -12.05 -11.33 8.77
N GLU A 38 -10.87 -11.87 9.13
CA GLU A 38 -9.63 -11.57 8.43
C GLU A 38 -9.71 -12.05 6.98
N GLN A 39 -9.62 -11.11 6.04
CA GLN A 39 -9.60 -11.41 4.63
C GLN A 39 -8.24 -12.01 4.24
N ASP A 40 -8.25 -12.87 3.22
CA ASP A 40 -7.01 -13.43 2.69
C ASP A 40 -6.07 -12.33 2.19
N PRO A 41 -4.74 -12.56 2.32
CA PRO A 41 -3.75 -11.61 1.86
C PRO A 41 -3.72 -11.53 0.33
N GLU A 42 -3.88 -10.31 -0.19
CA GLU A 42 -3.83 -9.98 -1.61
C GLU A 42 -2.67 -9.04 -1.94
N SER A 43 -2.35 -8.95 -3.24
CA SER A 43 -1.33 -8.05 -3.75
C SER A 43 -1.96 -6.73 -4.18
N PHE A 44 -1.57 -5.65 -3.52
CA PHE A 44 -2.08 -4.30 -3.76
C PHE A 44 -1.08 -3.47 -4.55
N GLU A 45 -1.55 -2.73 -5.54
CA GLU A 45 -0.72 -1.77 -6.27
C GLU A 45 -0.45 -0.53 -5.41
N LYS A 46 0.82 -0.19 -5.20
CA LYS A 46 1.19 0.96 -4.36
C LYS A 46 0.61 2.28 -4.87
N GLY A 47 0.50 2.44 -6.19
CA GLY A 47 -0.12 3.63 -6.80
C GLY A 47 -1.60 3.80 -6.46
N LYS A 48 -2.28 2.73 -6.05
CA LYS A 48 -3.69 2.72 -5.64
C LYS A 48 -3.89 2.81 -4.13
N LEU A 49 -2.80 2.83 -3.35
CA LEU A 49 -2.84 2.96 -1.91
C LEU A 49 -2.54 4.41 -1.47
N ASN A 50 -3.15 4.82 -0.37
CA ASN A 50 -2.84 6.05 0.33
C ASN A 50 -2.79 5.78 1.84
N PHE A 51 -2.27 6.74 2.61
CA PHE A 51 -2.43 6.70 4.05
C PHE A 51 -3.90 6.95 4.39
N PRO A 52 -4.41 6.36 5.50
CA PRO A 52 -5.77 6.62 5.99
C PRO A 52 -6.02 8.11 6.32
N SER A 53 -4.96 8.90 6.47
CA SER A 53 -5.03 10.37 6.56
C SER A 53 -5.38 11.07 5.24
N GLY A 54 -5.41 10.35 4.11
CA GLY A 54 -5.61 10.89 2.76
C GLY A 54 -4.32 11.26 2.02
N GLU A 55 -3.16 11.17 2.67
CA GLU A 55 -1.86 11.46 2.07
C GLU A 55 -1.45 10.35 1.08
N SER A 56 -0.88 10.71 -0.06
CA SER A 56 -0.38 9.71 -1.01
C SER A 56 0.94 9.10 -0.51
N LEU A 57 1.24 7.87 -0.95
CA LEU A 57 2.50 7.23 -0.61
C LEU A 57 3.70 8.06 -1.09
N PRO A 58 4.83 8.03 -0.35
CA PRO A 58 6.04 8.72 -0.75
C PRO A 58 6.53 8.26 -2.11
N GLN A 59 6.96 9.20 -2.97
CA GLN A 59 7.53 8.88 -4.27
C GLN A 59 8.73 7.94 -4.16
N CYS A 60 9.50 8.02 -3.07
CA CYS A 60 10.65 7.14 -2.83
C CYS A 60 10.30 5.66 -2.58
N TRP A 61 9.02 5.32 -2.37
CA TRP A 61 8.54 3.94 -2.21
C TRP A 61 7.91 3.38 -3.48
N ILE A 62 7.57 4.25 -4.42
CA ILE A 62 6.94 3.92 -5.70
C ILE A 62 7.96 3.98 -6.83
N ASP A 63 8.93 4.90 -6.76
CA ASP A 63 9.89 5.17 -7.81
C ASP A 63 11.32 5.19 -7.27
N ALA A 64 12.16 4.33 -7.83
CA ALA A 64 13.55 4.18 -7.41
C ALA A 64 14.42 5.36 -7.89
N ASN A 65 13.98 6.06 -8.93
CA ASN A 65 14.64 7.19 -9.56
C ASN A 65 14.07 8.54 -9.10
N TYR A 66 13.26 8.58 -8.03
CA TYR A 66 12.55 9.79 -7.57
C TYR A 66 13.44 11.03 -7.36
N LYS A 67 14.76 10.85 -7.14
CA LYS A 67 15.73 11.94 -6.98
C LYS A 67 16.13 12.65 -8.28
N SER A 68 15.73 12.12 -9.43
CA SER A 68 16.17 12.61 -10.75
C SER A 68 15.13 13.52 -11.44
N ALA A 69 14.01 13.82 -10.77
CA ALA A 69 12.92 14.65 -11.28
C ALA A 69 12.97 16.08 -10.74
#